data_AF-A0A4R5D9K2-F1
#
_entry.id   AF-A0A4R5D9K2-F1
#
_cell.length_a   1.000
_cell.length_b   1.000
_cell.length_c   1.000
_cell.angle_alpha   90.00
_cell.angle_beta   90.00
_cell.angle_gamma   90.00
#
_symmetry.space_group_name_H-M   'P 1'
#
loop_
_entity.id
_entity.type
_entity.pdbx_description
1 polymer ?
#
loop_
_entity_poly.entity_id
_entity_poly.type
_entity_poly.pdbx_seq_one_letter_code
_entity_poly.pdbx_strand_id
1 'polypeptide(L)'
;MLAFVRGASLDAKTRARLADAVPAEFFTVPGGLTARDRHELTYARLRRAGLAAPPAPELLDDPPALCALLERAATADPALFHVMLLHYTLALGPILRFGAGQRGPRQARDALESMTSFGTLLMTEAGRSNSHLSPRTLARHDPETGGFTLTTPDAQAAKF
;
A
#
# COMPACT_ATOMS: atom_id res chain seq x y z
N MET A 1 -22.93 -21.17 -10.39
CA MET A 1 -23.17 -19.75 -10.05
C MET A 1 -22.08 -19.17 -9.14
N LEU A 2 -21.67 -19.85 -8.04
CA LEU A 2 -20.60 -19.37 -7.14
C LEU A 2 -19.22 -19.17 -7.79
N ALA A 3 -18.79 -20.08 -8.67
CA ALA A 3 -17.51 -19.94 -9.39
C ALA A 3 -17.50 -18.77 -10.41
N PHE A 4 -18.66 -18.39 -10.93
CA PHE A 4 -18.78 -17.25 -11.84
C PHE A 4 -18.68 -15.91 -11.09
N VAL A 5 -19.16 -15.87 -9.84
CA VAL A 5 -19.14 -14.66 -9.00
C VAL A 5 -17.79 -14.48 -8.27
N ARG A 6 -17.14 -15.58 -7.86
CA ARG A 6 -15.91 -15.54 -7.05
C ARG A 6 -14.60 -15.76 -7.83
N GLY A 7 -14.67 -16.03 -9.14
CA GLY A 7 -13.51 -16.46 -9.91
C GLY A 7 -12.99 -17.84 -9.50
N ALA A 8 -11.76 -18.17 -9.90
CA ALA A 8 -11.11 -19.42 -9.49
C ALA A 8 -10.94 -19.43 -7.96
N SER A 9 -11.34 -20.54 -7.33
CA SER A 9 -11.17 -20.69 -5.88
C SER A 9 -9.70 -20.75 -5.53
N LEU A 10 -9.26 -19.88 -4.61
CA LEU A 10 -7.90 -19.95 -4.04
C LEU A 10 -7.66 -21.33 -3.45
N ASP A 11 -6.44 -21.85 -3.56
CA ASP A 11 -6.09 -23.12 -2.91
C ASP A 11 -6.13 -22.99 -1.37
N ALA A 12 -6.17 -24.13 -0.67
CA ALA A 12 -6.32 -24.15 0.78
C ALA A 12 -5.13 -23.51 1.51
N LYS A 13 -3.92 -23.61 0.97
CA LYS A 13 -2.70 -23.04 1.56
C LYS A 13 -2.73 -21.52 1.47
N THR A 14 -3.09 -20.99 0.31
CA THR A 14 -3.25 -19.54 0.10
C THR A 14 -4.32 -18.99 1.04
N ARG A 15 -5.50 -19.62 1.12
CA ARG A 15 -6.54 -19.21 2.07
C ARG A 15 -6.08 -19.21 3.53
N ALA A 16 -5.35 -20.23 3.97
CA ALA A 16 -4.82 -20.30 5.33
C ALA A 16 -3.85 -19.14 5.59
N ARG A 17 -2.92 -18.89 4.66
CA ARG A 17 -1.96 -17.78 4.78
C ARG A 17 -2.62 -16.41 4.82
N LEU A 18 -3.67 -16.19 4.02
CA LEU A 18 -4.45 -14.95 4.08
C LEU A 18 -5.23 -14.81 5.41
N ALA A 19 -5.69 -15.93 5.97
CA ALA A 19 -6.32 -15.94 7.28
C ALA A 19 -5.33 -15.61 8.41
N ASP A 20 -4.09 -16.09 8.32
CA ASP A 20 -3.01 -15.77 9.26
C ASP A 20 -2.55 -14.31 9.13
N ALA A 21 -2.52 -13.77 7.90
CA ALA A 21 -2.18 -12.38 7.65
C ALA A 21 -3.20 -11.40 8.23
N VAL A 22 -4.49 -11.71 8.12
CA VAL A 22 -5.57 -10.92 8.73
C VAL A 22 -6.35 -11.81 9.70
N PRO A 23 -5.84 -12.03 10.93
CA PRO A 23 -6.42 -12.96 11.87
C PRO A 23 -7.76 -12.47 12.43
N ALA A 24 -8.52 -13.37 13.07
CA ALA A 24 -9.85 -13.08 13.60
C ALA A 24 -9.87 -11.89 14.59
N GLU A 25 -8.81 -11.71 15.38
CA GLU A 25 -8.69 -10.57 16.30
C GLU A 25 -8.65 -9.19 15.61
N PHE A 26 -8.36 -9.12 14.30
CA PHE A 26 -8.38 -7.85 13.57
C PHE A 26 -9.82 -7.36 13.34
N PHE A 27 -10.80 -8.27 13.35
CA PHE A 27 -12.22 -7.98 13.16
C PHE A 27 -12.87 -7.29 14.37
N THR A 28 -12.11 -7.06 15.44
CA THR A 28 -12.56 -6.30 16.60
C THR A 28 -11.61 -5.13 16.82
N VAL A 29 -12.16 -3.93 16.95
CA VAL A 29 -11.39 -2.74 17.33
C VAL A 29 -11.62 -2.50 18.82
N PRO A 30 -10.56 -2.40 19.64
CA PRO A 30 -10.71 -2.06 21.05
C PRO A 30 -11.48 -0.74 21.23
N GLY A 31 -12.40 -0.71 22.20
CA GLY A 31 -13.10 0.52 22.56
C GLY A 31 -12.19 1.51 23.30
N GLY A 32 -12.59 2.78 23.33
CA GLY A 32 -11.90 3.83 24.10
C GLY A 32 -10.59 4.35 23.51
N LEU A 33 -10.22 3.92 22.29
CA LEU A 33 -9.03 4.42 21.60
C LEU A 33 -9.21 5.88 21.17
N THR A 34 -8.15 6.68 21.34
CA THR A 34 -8.07 7.99 20.69
C THR A 34 -7.84 7.81 19.18
N ALA A 35 -8.00 8.89 18.40
CA ALA A 35 -7.67 8.87 16.97
C ALA A 35 -6.21 8.46 16.72
N ARG A 36 -5.28 8.88 17.59
CA ARG A 36 -3.87 8.50 17.51
C ARG A 36 -3.67 7.02 17.77
N ASP A 37 -4.24 6.48 18.84
CA ASP A 37 -4.12 5.05 19.16
C ASP A 37 -4.73 4.19 18.05
N ARG A 38 -5.80 4.68 17.41
CA ARG A 38 -6.40 4.02 16.27
C ARG A 38 -5.45 3.96 15.07
N HIS A 39 -4.73 5.04 14.77
CA HIS A 39 -3.72 5.05 13.71
C HIS A 39 -2.55 4.13 14.04
N GLU A 40 -2.02 4.19 15.25
CA GLU A 40 -0.92 3.32 15.71
C GLU A 40 -1.31 1.84 15.61
N LEU A 41 -2.53 1.48 16.02
CA LEU A 41 -3.08 0.14 15.86
C LEU A 41 -3.16 -0.28 14.39
N THR A 42 -3.65 0.61 13.50
CA THR A 42 -3.74 0.32 12.06
C THR A 42 -2.38 0.01 11.46
N TYR A 43 -1.33 0.79 11.77
CA TYR A 43 0.01 0.53 11.26
C TYR A 43 0.68 -0.70 11.90
N ALA A 44 0.41 -0.98 13.18
CA ALA A 44 0.84 -2.22 13.82
C ALA A 44 0.21 -3.45 13.15
N ARG A 45 -1.09 -3.38 12.83
CA ARG A 45 -1.80 -4.42 12.08
C ARG A 45 -1.29 -4.56 10.66
N LEU A 46 -1.05 -3.45 9.95
CA LEU A 46 -0.45 -3.47 8.61
C LEU A 46 0.90 -4.18 8.62
N ARG A 47 1.79 -3.84 9.56
CA ARG A 47 3.10 -4.50 9.69
C ARG A 47 2.95 -5.99 9.89
N ARG A 48 2.11 -6.41 10.84
CA ARG A 48 1.89 -7.84 11.14
C ARG A 48 1.29 -8.57 9.95
N ALA A 49 0.30 -7.97 9.28
CA ALA A 49 -0.31 -8.55 8.10
C ALA A 49 0.69 -8.72 6.97
N GLY A 50 1.47 -7.68 6.67
CA GLY A 50 2.47 -7.73 5.60
C GLY A 50 3.58 -8.76 5.82
N LEU A 51 3.99 -8.97 7.08
CA LEU A 51 5.00 -9.99 7.43
C LEU A 51 4.47 -11.43 7.31
N ALA A 52 3.16 -11.64 7.48
CA ALA A 52 2.53 -12.96 7.37
C ALA A 52 2.00 -13.27 5.97
N ALA A 53 1.66 -12.24 5.19
CA ALA A 53 1.17 -12.36 3.83
C ALA A 53 2.20 -13.03 2.89
N PRO A 54 1.77 -13.52 1.71
CA PRO A 54 2.69 -13.80 0.63
C PRO A 54 3.54 -12.57 0.26
N PRO A 55 4.79 -12.76 -0.19
CA PRO A 55 5.63 -11.67 -0.66
C PRO A 55 4.91 -10.80 -1.70
N ALA A 56 5.19 -9.50 -1.69
CA ALA A 56 4.53 -8.56 -2.58
C ALA A 56 4.63 -8.92 -4.08
N PRO A 57 5.77 -9.41 -4.61
CA PRO A 57 5.83 -9.85 -6.01
C PRO A 57 4.85 -10.99 -6.31
N GLU A 58 4.74 -11.98 -5.42
CA GLU A 58 3.80 -13.10 -5.57
C GLU A 58 2.34 -12.62 -5.55
N LEU A 59 2.00 -11.71 -4.65
CA LEU A 59 0.65 -11.12 -4.59
C LEU A 59 0.32 -10.28 -5.82
N LEU A 60 1.27 -9.51 -6.34
CA LEU A 60 1.04 -8.64 -7.50
C LEU A 60 0.96 -9.44 -8.82
N ASP A 61 1.63 -10.59 -8.89
CA ASP A 61 1.53 -11.54 -10.00
C ASP A 61 0.29 -12.47 -9.89
N ASP A 62 -0.39 -12.50 -8.72
CA ASP A 62 -1.65 -13.21 -8.47
C ASP A 62 -2.77 -12.25 -8.00
N PRO A 63 -3.41 -11.51 -8.93
CA PRO A 63 -4.47 -10.57 -8.60
C PRO A 63 -5.62 -11.16 -7.78
N PRO A 64 -6.11 -12.40 -8.04
CA PRO A 64 -7.08 -13.06 -7.15
C PRO A 64 -6.63 -13.15 -5.68
N ALA A 65 -5.37 -13.56 -5.41
CA ALA A 65 -4.86 -13.66 -4.04
C ALA A 65 -4.75 -12.27 -3.38
N LEU A 66 -4.28 -11.26 -4.11
CA LEU A 66 -4.22 -9.89 -3.61
C LEU A 66 -5.62 -9.32 -3.32
N CYS A 67 -6.58 -9.51 -4.23
CA CYS A 67 -7.97 -9.10 -4.02
C CYS A 67 -8.55 -9.77 -2.77
N ALA A 68 -8.35 -11.08 -2.58
CA ALA A 68 -8.85 -11.78 -1.40
C ALA A 68 -8.22 -11.29 -0.09
N LEU A 69 -6.93 -10.94 -0.09
CA LEU A 69 -6.26 -10.33 1.05
C LEU A 69 -6.91 -8.97 1.40
N LEU A 70 -7.11 -8.13 0.38
CA LEU A 70 -7.69 -6.80 0.53
C LEU A 70 -9.17 -6.85 0.94
N GLU A 71 -9.97 -7.76 0.37
CA GLU A 71 -11.37 -7.99 0.76
C GLU A 71 -11.48 -8.43 2.22
N ARG A 72 -10.59 -9.32 2.66
CA ARG A 72 -10.54 -9.75 4.05
C ARG A 72 -10.18 -8.59 4.97
N ALA A 73 -9.18 -7.78 4.60
CA ALA A 73 -8.82 -6.59 5.34
C ALA A 73 -9.98 -5.59 5.40
N ALA A 74 -10.73 -5.39 4.31
CA ALA A 74 -11.86 -4.46 4.25
C ALA A 74 -12.99 -4.88 5.18
N THR A 75 -13.21 -6.19 5.29
CA THR A 75 -14.20 -6.77 6.21
C THR A 75 -13.74 -6.70 7.67
N ALA A 76 -12.46 -6.92 7.93
CA ALA A 76 -11.91 -6.90 9.29
C ALA A 76 -11.78 -5.48 9.86
N ASP A 77 -11.21 -4.58 9.07
CA ASP A 77 -10.87 -3.22 9.47
C ASP A 77 -10.69 -2.33 8.22
N PRO A 78 -11.68 -1.49 7.85
CA PRO A 78 -11.61 -0.65 6.64
C PRO A 78 -10.37 0.26 6.58
N ALA A 79 -9.86 0.71 7.73
CA ALA A 79 -8.64 1.52 7.77
C ALA A 79 -7.40 0.69 7.39
N LEU A 80 -7.34 -0.58 7.82
CA LEU A 80 -6.29 -1.52 7.42
C LEU A 80 -6.33 -1.79 5.91
N PHE A 81 -7.52 -2.03 5.36
CA PHE A 81 -7.67 -2.18 3.91
C PHE A 81 -7.11 -0.98 3.15
N HIS A 82 -7.44 0.23 3.57
CA HIS A 82 -7.00 1.43 2.88
C HIS A 82 -5.47 1.53 2.83
N VAL A 83 -4.79 1.35 3.97
CA VAL A 83 -3.32 1.41 4.01
C VAL A 83 -2.67 0.21 3.29
N MET A 84 -3.28 -0.97 3.31
CA MET A 84 -2.80 -2.14 2.55
C MET A 84 -2.92 -1.92 1.04
N LEU A 85 -4.05 -1.37 0.58
CA LEU A 85 -4.26 -1.04 -0.82
C LEU A 85 -3.17 -0.07 -1.30
N LEU A 86 -2.99 1.05 -0.59
CA LEU A 86 -1.95 2.04 -0.91
C LEU A 86 -0.55 1.39 -0.95
N HIS A 87 -0.22 0.60 0.06
CA HIS A 87 1.09 -0.03 0.20
C HIS A 87 1.40 -0.99 -0.95
N TYR A 88 0.52 -1.96 -1.21
CA TYR A 88 0.77 -2.99 -2.22
C TYR A 88 0.59 -2.47 -3.65
N THR A 89 -0.51 -1.78 -3.95
CA THR A 89 -0.87 -1.47 -5.34
C THR A 89 -0.29 -0.16 -5.83
N LEU A 90 -0.17 0.84 -4.96
CA LEU A 90 0.20 2.21 -5.37
C LEU A 90 1.63 2.60 -5.00
N ALA A 91 2.27 1.91 -4.06
CA ALA A 91 3.68 2.09 -3.75
C ALA A 91 4.54 0.92 -4.30
N LEU A 92 4.32 -0.31 -3.84
CA LEU A 92 5.12 -1.46 -4.26
C LEU A 92 4.91 -1.83 -5.73
N GLY A 93 3.66 -1.81 -6.23
CA GLY A 93 3.33 -2.11 -7.61
C GLY A 93 4.19 -1.34 -8.63
N PRO A 94 4.19 0.01 -8.61
CA PRO A 94 5.03 0.82 -9.49
C PRO A 94 6.53 0.58 -9.31
N ILE A 95 7.01 0.43 -8.06
CA ILE A 95 8.43 0.16 -7.77
C ILE A 95 8.87 -1.17 -8.39
N LEU A 96 8.07 -2.23 -8.25
CA LEU A 96 8.39 -3.55 -8.79
C LEU A 96 8.28 -3.56 -10.32
N ARG A 97 7.26 -2.90 -10.87
CA ARG A 97 7.01 -2.87 -12.32
C ARG A 97 8.02 -2.03 -13.09
N PHE A 98 8.37 -0.85 -12.58
CA PHE A 98 9.20 0.12 -13.31
C PHE A 98 10.62 0.23 -12.76
N GLY A 99 10.87 -0.21 -11.53
CA GLY A 99 12.18 -0.14 -10.88
C GLY A 99 13.08 -1.37 -11.07
N ALA A 100 12.61 -2.39 -11.81
CA ALA A 100 13.39 -3.61 -12.04
C ALA A 100 14.76 -3.29 -12.68
N GLY A 101 15.84 -3.76 -12.07
CA GLY A 101 17.21 -3.52 -12.53
C GLY A 101 17.77 -2.12 -12.21
N GLN A 102 16.97 -1.22 -11.63
CA GLN A 102 17.44 0.11 -11.24
C GLN A 102 17.98 0.10 -9.81
N ARG A 103 19.09 0.81 -9.56
CA ARG A 103 19.64 0.96 -8.20
C ARG A 103 18.80 1.90 -7.34
N GLY A 104 18.24 2.96 -7.93
CA GLY A 104 17.51 4.02 -7.22
C GLY A 104 16.40 3.51 -6.28
N PRO A 105 15.41 2.73 -6.77
CA PRO A 105 14.29 2.30 -5.93
C PRO A 105 14.59 1.09 -5.06
N ARG A 106 15.79 0.48 -5.11
CA ARG A 106 16.11 -0.76 -4.39
C ARG A 106 15.96 -0.61 -2.88
N GLN A 107 16.52 0.44 -2.29
CA GLN A 107 16.43 0.65 -0.83
C GLN A 107 14.98 0.85 -0.38
N ALA A 108 14.21 1.65 -1.13
CA ALA A 108 12.79 1.86 -0.85
C ALA A 108 12.00 0.55 -0.97
N ARG A 109 12.26 -0.22 -2.03
CA ARG A 109 11.68 -1.56 -2.22
C ARG A 109 11.96 -2.46 -1.02
N ASP A 110 13.22 -2.60 -0.63
CA ASP A 110 13.63 -3.49 0.48
C ASP A 110 12.95 -3.06 1.80
N ALA A 111 12.85 -1.76 2.06
CA ALA A 111 12.19 -1.23 3.25
C ALA A 111 10.67 -1.50 3.26
N LEU A 112 10.02 -1.40 2.10
CA LEU A 112 8.59 -1.68 1.93
C LEU A 112 8.30 -3.19 2.00
N GLU A 113 9.04 -4.03 1.29
CA GLU A 113 8.87 -5.49 1.31
C GLU A 113 9.16 -6.09 2.69
N SER A 114 10.07 -5.50 3.48
CA SER A 114 10.38 -5.92 4.85
C SER A 114 9.45 -5.36 5.93
N MET A 115 8.48 -4.51 5.56
CA MET A 115 7.59 -3.80 6.50
C MET A 115 8.36 -3.01 7.58
N THR A 116 9.54 -2.49 7.24
CA THR A 116 10.28 -1.51 8.05
C THR A 116 9.86 -0.07 7.73
N SER A 117 9.26 0.12 6.55
CA SER A 117 8.59 1.34 6.10
C SER A 117 7.24 0.99 5.46
N PHE A 118 6.37 1.99 5.32
CA PHE A 118 5.06 1.83 4.67
C PHE A 118 4.91 2.82 3.53
N GLY A 119 4.38 2.36 2.40
CA GLY A 119 4.20 3.15 1.20
C GLY A 119 2.83 3.84 1.16
N THR A 120 2.80 5.01 0.53
CA THR A 120 1.59 5.76 0.20
C THR A 120 1.75 6.40 -1.17
N LEU A 121 0.65 6.92 -1.72
CA LEU A 121 0.63 7.63 -2.99
C LEU A 121 0.28 9.10 -2.76
N LEU A 122 1.18 10.00 -3.15
CA LEU A 122 1.02 11.44 -3.02
C LEU A 122 0.78 12.10 -4.38
N MET A 123 -0.41 11.91 -4.93
CA MET A 123 -0.80 12.51 -6.22
C MET A 123 -1.58 13.82 -6.04
N THR A 124 -2.66 13.76 -5.28
CA THR A 124 -3.59 14.86 -5.03
C THR A 124 -2.89 16.07 -4.42
N GLU A 125 -3.23 17.26 -4.89
CA GLU A 125 -2.78 18.55 -4.34
C GLU A 125 -4.00 19.33 -3.83
N ALA A 126 -3.82 20.17 -2.80
CA ALA A 126 -4.90 20.94 -2.19
C ALA A 126 -5.68 21.79 -3.21
N GLY A 127 -4.99 22.35 -4.22
CA GLY A 127 -5.62 23.10 -5.30
C GLY A 127 -6.00 22.27 -6.53
N ARG A 128 -5.65 20.98 -6.60
CA ARG A 128 -5.82 20.11 -7.79
C ARG A 128 -6.08 18.65 -7.40
N SER A 129 -7.34 18.22 -7.53
CA SER A 129 -7.75 16.82 -7.29
C SER A 129 -8.07 16.05 -8.58
N ASN A 130 -8.90 16.61 -9.46
CA ASN A 130 -9.48 15.86 -10.58
C ASN A 130 -8.75 16.05 -11.93
N SER A 131 -7.60 16.73 -11.94
CA SER A 131 -6.79 16.92 -13.14
C SER A 131 -5.31 16.64 -12.86
N HIS A 132 -4.86 15.45 -13.29
CA HIS A 132 -3.45 15.03 -13.22
C HIS A 132 -2.58 15.68 -14.30
N LEU A 133 -3.16 16.49 -15.18
CA LEU A 133 -2.46 17.08 -16.33
C LEU A 133 -1.55 18.25 -15.98
N SER A 134 -1.57 18.73 -14.73
CA SER A 134 -0.74 19.87 -14.31
C SER A 134 -0.54 19.90 -12.79
N PRO A 135 0.09 18.89 -12.17
CA PRO A 135 0.56 19.03 -10.79
C PRO A 135 1.51 20.23 -10.71
N ARG A 136 1.42 21.00 -9.63
CA ARG A 136 2.33 22.12 -9.37
C ARG A 136 3.60 21.69 -8.65
N THR A 137 3.60 20.51 -8.02
CA THR A 137 4.82 19.90 -7.47
C THR A 137 5.85 19.73 -8.59
N LEU A 138 7.04 20.29 -8.40
CA LEU A 138 8.12 20.22 -9.37
C LEU A 138 9.15 19.19 -8.96
N ALA A 139 9.69 18.45 -9.93
CA ALA A 139 10.89 17.64 -9.79
C ALA A 139 11.92 18.13 -10.81
N ARG A 140 12.96 18.84 -10.34
CA ARG A 140 14.03 19.34 -11.21
C ARG A 140 15.26 18.46 -11.06
N HIS A 141 15.74 17.91 -12.18
CA HIS A 141 16.99 17.16 -12.20
C HIS A 141 18.16 18.09 -11.85
N ASP A 142 19.01 17.64 -10.94
CA ASP A 142 20.26 18.29 -10.58
C ASP A 142 21.43 17.48 -11.16
N PRO A 143 22.13 17.99 -12.19
CA PRO A 143 23.20 17.25 -12.84
C PRO A 143 24.45 17.08 -11.97
N GLU A 144 24.66 17.89 -10.93
CA GLU A 144 25.83 17.77 -10.05
C GLU A 144 25.69 16.55 -9.13
N THR A 145 24.48 16.32 -8.61
CA THR A 145 24.18 15.19 -7.72
C THR A 145 23.62 13.97 -8.46
N GLY A 146 23.18 14.13 -9.72
CA GLY A 146 22.42 13.13 -10.47
C GLY A 146 21.02 12.86 -9.88
N GLY A 147 20.55 13.71 -8.97
CA GLY A 147 19.30 13.57 -8.24
C GLY A 147 18.19 14.46 -8.79
N PHE A 148 17.08 14.53 -8.03
CA PHE A 148 15.99 15.47 -8.28
C PHE A 148 15.73 16.30 -7.03
N THR A 149 15.60 17.62 -7.21
CA THR A 149 15.05 18.51 -6.18
C THR A 149 13.54 18.54 -6.32
N LEU A 150 12.83 18.14 -5.25
CA LEU A 150 11.38 18.23 -5.16
C LEU A 150 10.97 19.57 -4.54
N THR A 151 10.01 20.26 -5.15
CA THR A 151 9.54 21.57 -4.67
C THR A 151 8.03 21.64 -4.64
N THR A 152 7.49 22.05 -3.48
CA THR A 152 6.09 22.48 -3.31
C THR A 152 6.07 24.01 -3.36
N PRO A 153 5.76 24.63 -4.53
CA PRO A 153 5.99 26.07 -4.74
C PRO A 153 5.05 26.97 -3.93
N ASP A 154 3.91 26.46 -3.50
CA ASP A 154 2.89 27.21 -2.75
C ASP A 154 1.95 26.25 -2.01
N ALA A 155 1.10 26.79 -1.15
CA ALA A 155 0.15 26.02 -0.35
C ALA A 155 -0.86 25.23 -1.20
N GLN A 156 -1.17 25.67 -2.43
CA GLN A 156 -2.09 24.95 -3.32
C GLN A 156 -1.44 23.72 -3.94
N ALA A 157 -0.11 23.66 -3.98
CA ALA A 157 0.66 22.49 -4.43
C ALA A 157 0.91 21.46 -3.31
N ALA A 158 0.52 21.75 -2.06
CA ALA A 158 0.67 20.81 -0.95
C ALA A 158 -0.14 19.54 -1.20
N LYS A 159 0.45 18.38 -0.89
CA LYS A 159 -0.24 17.08 -1.02
C LYS A 159 -1.32 16.94 0.04
N PHE A 160 -2.46 16.36 -0.34
CA PHE A 160 -3.65 16.20 0.49
C PHE A 160 -4.24 14.80 0.34
#